data_AF-A0AA37XE98-F1
#
_entry.id   AF-A0AA37XE98-F1
#
_cell.length_a   1.000
_cell.length_b   1.000
_cell.length_c   1.000
_cell.angle_alpha   90.00
_cell.angle_beta   90.00
_cell.angle_gamma   90.00
#
_symmetry.space_group_name_H-M   'P 1'
#
loop_
_entity.id
_entity.type
_entity.pdbx_description
1 polymer ?
#
loop_
_entity_poly.entity_id
_entity_poly.type
_entity_poly.pdbx_seq_one_letter_code
_entity_poly.pdbx_strand_id
1 'polypeptide(L)'
;MKAILRAAGYSPQTFGDDAMSISSTATEVKARERLSERTRDKKARYWAAALSPLARTMLDIDAVVFRGKGAGVEVPETRFPPKVQEDTLELAQTALALRNAEAASIEQRVRLVHPEWDGDTVNAEVGRIKAETSLADPATFRPGVDDVGGCLRARPTTPAS
;
A
#
# COMPACT_ATOMS: atom_id res chain seq x y z
N MET A 1 21.96 -20.15 -29.23
CA MET A 1 20.95 -19.94 -28.16
C MET A 1 20.26 -18.57 -28.26
N LYS A 2 20.99 -17.44 -28.35
CA LYS A 2 20.43 -16.06 -28.43
C LYS A 2 19.46 -15.81 -29.60
N ALA A 3 19.68 -16.43 -30.76
CA ALA A 3 18.79 -16.31 -31.92
C ALA A 3 17.43 -17.00 -31.71
N ILE A 4 17.39 -18.12 -30.97
CA ILE A 4 16.17 -18.90 -30.72
C ILE A 4 15.24 -18.17 -29.75
N LEU A 5 15.81 -17.58 -28.69
CA LEU A 5 15.04 -16.77 -27.72
C LEU A 5 14.43 -15.53 -28.39
N ARG A 6 15.19 -14.86 -29.26
CA ARG A 6 14.72 -13.68 -29.99
C ARG A 6 13.64 -14.04 -31.03
N ALA A 7 13.75 -15.19 -31.69
CA ALA A 7 12.74 -15.71 -32.61
C ALA A 7 11.44 -16.14 -31.89
N ALA A 8 11.55 -16.64 -30.65
CA ALA A 8 10.42 -16.99 -29.80
C ALA A 8 9.78 -15.78 -29.09
N GLY A 9 10.26 -14.55 -29.37
CA GLY A 9 9.72 -13.32 -28.78
C GLY A 9 10.09 -13.11 -27.30
N TYR A 10 10.99 -13.92 -26.75
CA TYR A 10 11.46 -13.79 -25.37
C TYR A 10 12.67 -12.84 -25.31
N SER A 11 12.59 -11.85 -24.42
CA SER A 11 13.72 -10.97 -24.11
C SER A 11 14.79 -11.76 -23.35
N PRO A 12 16.07 -11.75 -23.78
CA PRO A 12 17.18 -12.39 -23.07
C PRO A 12 17.37 -11.89 -21.62
N GLN A 13 16.76 -10.76 -21.26
CA GLN A 13 16.83 -10.15 -19.93
C GLN A 13 16.22 -11.02 -18.82
N THR A 14 15.27 -11.89 -19.14
CA THR A 14 14.65 -12.80 -18.15
C THR A 14 15.57 -13.97 -17.75
N PHE A 15 16.62 -14.25 -18.54
CA PHE A 15 17.47 -15.43 -18.36
C PHE A 15 18.85 -15.15 -17.76
N GLY A 16 19.06 -13.97 -17.16
CA GLY A 16 20.23 -13.73 -16.29
C GLY A 16 21.61 -13.68 -16.96
N ASP A 17 21.69 -13.42 -18.28
CA ASP A 17 22.97 -13.22 -18.97
C ASP A 17 23.40 -11.73 -18.83
N ASP A 18 23.80 -11.38 -17.61
CA ASP A 18 24.14 -10.03 -17.16
C ASP A 18 25.65 -9.73 -17.30
N ALA A 19 26.13 -9.66 -18.55
CA ALA A 19 27.47 -9.12 -18.83
C ALA A 19 27.43 -7.66 -19.31
N MET A 20 26.23 -7.10 -19.46
CA MET A 20 26.02 -5.70 -19.81
C MET A 20 24.60 -5.32 -19.38
N SER A 21 24.34 -5.30 -18.07
CA SER A 21 23.22 -4.53 -17.52
C SER A 21 23.43 -3.09 -17.96
N ILE A 22 22.84 -2.76 -19.10
CA ILE A 22 22.39 -1.42 -19.39
C ILE A 22 21.61 -1.05 -18.13
N SER A 23 22.22 -0.19 -17.31
CA SER A 23 21.63 0.42 -16.13
C SER A 23 20.31 1.04 -16.57
N SER A 24 19.24 0.25 -16.53
CA SER A 24 17.93 0.69 -16.95
C SER A 24 17.50 1.72 -15.92
N THR A 25 17.50 2.98 -16.32
CA THR A 25 17.10 4.09 -15.47
C THR A 25 15.70 3.81 -14.94
N ALA A 26 15.43 4.09 -13.65
CA ALA A 26 14.16 3.80 -12.99
C ALA A 26 12.92 4.27 -13.78
N THR A 27 13.06 5.35 -14.57
CA THR A 27 12.03 5.87 -15.47
C THR A 27 11.66 4.90 -16.62
N GLU A 28 12.62 4.18 -17.18
CA GLU A 28 12.37 3.19 -18.24
C GLU A 28 11.63 1.97 -17.69
N VAL A 29 11.97 1.54 -16.47
CA VAL A 29 11.28 0.45 -15.77
C VAL A 29 9.82 0.84 -15.52
N LYS A 30 9.58 2.01 -14.94
CA LYS A 30 8.21 2.53 -14.72
C LYS A 30 7.44 2.73 -16.02
N ALA A 31 8.10 3.18 -17.09
CA ALA A 31 7.47 3.30 -18.40
C ALA A 31 7.07 1.92 -18.97
N ARG A 32 7.95 0.91 -18.83
CA ARG A 32 7.68 -0.47 -19.25
C ARG A 32 6.55 -1.11 -18.44
N GLU A 33 6.49 -0.86 -17.14
CA GLU A 33 5.40 -1.30 -16.27
C GLU A 33 4.06 -0.69 -16.69
N ARG A 34 4.00 0.63 -16.89
CA ARG A 34 2.79 1.32 -17.39
C ARG A 34 2.33 0.78 -18.76
N LEU A 35 3.27 0.47 -19.65
CA LEU A 35 2.96 -0.14 -20.95
C LEU A 35 2.41 -1.57 -20.80
N SER A 36 2.94 -2.34 -19.85
CA SER A 36 2.50 -3.69 -19.51
C SER A 36 1.09 -3.69 -18.92
N GLU A 37 0.80 -2.76 -18.00
CA GLU A 37 -0.52 -2.56 -17.39
C GLU A 37 -1.57 -2.24 -18.44
N ARG A 38 -1.30 -1.28 -19.33
CA ARG A 38 -2.23 -0.95 -20.43
C ARG A 38 -2.52 -2.13 -21.35
N THR A 39 -1.52 -2.96 -21.61
CA THR A 39 -1.67 -4.16 -22.46
C THR A 39 -2.48 -5.23 -21.72
N ARG A 40 -2.22 -5.41 -20.42
CA ARG A 40 -2.96 -6.32 -19.55
C ARG A 40 -4.41 -5.88 -19.46
N ASP A 41 -4.72 -4.61 -19.26
CA ASP A 41 -6.10 -4.09 -19.18
C ASP A 41 -6.87 -4.39 -20.46
N LYS A 42 -6.23 -4.21 -21.62
CA LYS A 42 -6.81 -4.58 -22.90
C LYS A 42 -7.10 -6.08 -22.98
N LYS A 43 -6.18 -6.92 -22.53
CA LYS A 43 -6.38 -8.38 -22.46
C LYS A 43 -7.48 -8.75 -21.46
N ALA A 44 -7.50 -8.15 -20.27
CA ALA A 44 -8.50 -8.39 -19.24
C ALA A 44 -9.90 -8.03 -19.74
N ARG A 45 -10.06 -6.89 -20.43
CA ARG A 45 -11.34 -6.52 -21.07
C ARG A 45 -11.72 -7.48 -22.19
N TYR A 46 -10.76 -7.90 -23.01
CA TYR A 46 -11.01 -8.89 -24.07
C TYR A 46 -11.50 -10.22 -23.50
N TRP A 47 -10.85 -10.72 -22.44
CA TRP A 47 -11.28 -11.93 -21.74
C TRP A 47 -12.61 -11.75 -21.02
N ALA A 48 -12.85 -10.61 -20.36
CA ALA A 48 -14.10 -10.33 -19.67
C ALA A 48 -15.28 -10.36 -20.65
N ALA A 49 -15.12 -9.77 -21.84
CA ALA A 49 -16.14 -9.77 -22.88
C ALA A 49 -16.48 -11.17 -23.40
N ALA A 50 -15.52 -12.11 -23.38
CA ALA A 50 -15.74 -13.51 -23.78
C ALA A 50 -16.25 -14.39 -22.63
N LEU A 51 -15.84 -14.10 -21.39
CA LEU A 51 -16.20 -14.88 -20.21
C LEU A 51 -17.66 -14.62 -19.78
N SER A 52 -18.15 -13.39 -19.91
CA SER A 52 -19.53 -13.05 -19.60
C SER A 52 -20.59 -13.89 -20.35
N PRO A 53 -20.55 -14.03 -21.70
CA PRO A 53 -21.47 -14.90 -22.42
C PRO A 53 -21.21 -16.40 -22.19
N LEU A 54 -19.96 -16.80 -21.91
CA LEU A 54 -19.66 -18.18 -21.52
C LEU A 54 -20.32 -18.53 -20.18
N ALA A 55 -20.17 -17.66 -19.18
CA ALA A 55 -20.78 -17.82 -17.86
C ALA A 55 -22.31 -17.86 -17.96
N ARG A 56 -22.91 -17.04 -18.83
CA ARG A 56 -24.35 -17.11 -19.13
C ARG A 56 -24.76 -18.50 -19.64
N THR A 57 -24.04 -19.03 -20.63
CA THR A 57 -24.29 -20.37 -21.18
C THR A 57 -24.15 -21.45 -20.10
N MET A 58 -23.14 -21.34 -19.22
CA MET A 58 -22.94 -22.28 -18.12
C MET A 58 -24.09 -22.23 -17.11
N LEU A 59 -24.62 -21.04 -16.79
CA LEU A 59 -25.79 -20.89 -15.92
C LEU A 59 -27.07 -21.46 -16.54
N ASP A 60 -27.23 -21.33 -17.86
CA ASP A 60 -28.36 -21.91 -18.58
C ASP A 60 -28.27 -23.45 -18.61
N ILE A 61 -27.08 -24.01 -18.80
CA ILE A 61 -26.85 -25.47 -18.69
C ILE A 61 -27.12 -25.95 -17.26
N ASP A 62 -26.66 -25.21 -16.26
CA ASP A 62 -26.88 -25.53 -14.84
C ASP A 62 -28.37 -25.59 -14.48
N ALA A 63 -29.16 -24.66 -15.03
CA ALA A 63 -30.59 -24.67 -14.85
C ALA A 63 -31.29 -25.88 -15.48
N VAL A 64 -30.86 -26.32 -16.67
CA VAL A 64 -31.46 -27.46 -17.37
C VAL A 64 -31.05 -28.80 -16.74
N VAL A 65 -29.77 -28.96 -16.41
CA VAL A 65 -29.22 -30.25 -15.96
C VAL A 65 -29.36 -30.44 -14.46
N PHE A 66 -29.05 -29.39 -13.68
CA PHE A 66 -28.99 -29.47 -12.21
C PHE A 66 -30.17 -28.79 -11.51
N ARG A 67 -31.14 -28.25 -12.28
CA ARG A 67 -32.28 -27.46 -11.77
C ARG A 67 -31.82 -26.24 -10.95
N GLY A 68 -30.67 -25.67 -11.31
CA GLY A 68 -30.16 -24.44 -10.73
C GLY A 68 -31.09 -23.25 -10.95
N LYS A 69 -31.06 -22.28 -10.02
CA LYS A 69 -31.91 -21.07 -10.07
C LYS A 69 -31.34 -19.96 -10.97
N GLY A 70 -30.23 -20.21 -11.67
CA GLY A 70 -29.50 -19.22 -12.46
C GLY A 70 -30.00 -19.00 -13.90
N ALA A 71 -31.02 -19.74 -14.35
CA ALA A 71 -31.60 -19.54 -15.69
C ALA A 71 -32.24 -18.16 -15.83
N GLY A 72 -32.08 -17.54 -17.00
CA GLY A 72 -32.70 -16.25 -17.35
C GLY A 72 -32.04 -15.00 -16.74
N VAL A 73 -30.99 -15.14 -15.91
CA VAL A 73 -30.21 -14.02 -15.38
C VAL A 73 -29.53 -13.24 -16.51
N GLU A 74 -29.64 -11.92 -16.49
CA GLU A 74 -28.92 -11.03 -17.41
C GLU A 74 -27.41 -11.29 -17.38
N VAL A 75 -26.70 -11.01 -18.47
CA VAL A 75 -25.30 -11.42 -18.67
C VAL A 75 -24.44 -11.02 -17.44
N PRO A 76 -23.79 -11.99 -16.76
CA PRO A 76 -23.05 -11.69 -15.53
C PRO A 76 -21.85 -10.79 -15.79
N GLU A 77 -21.62 -9.82 -14.89
CA GLU A 77 -20.45 -8.93 -14.92
C GLU A 77 -19.20 -9.71 -14.53
N THR A 78 -18.23 -9.80 -15.44
CA THR A 78 -16.91 -10.38 -15.15
C THR A 78 -15.93 -9.26 -14.83
N ARG A 79 -15.50 -9.15 -13.56
CA ARG A 79 -14.50 -8.17 -13.12
C ARG A 79 -13.17 -8.84 -12.80
N PHE A 80 -12.09 -8.36 -13.43
CA PHE A 80 -10.74 -8.68 -13.01
C PHE A 80 -10.26 -7.65 -12.00
N PRO A 81 -9.70 -8.05 -10.85
CA PRO A 81 -9.12 -7.09 -9.92
C PRO A 81 -7.95 -6.35 -10.62
N PRO A 82 -7.90 -5.02 -10.53
CA PRO A 82 -6.76 -4.27 -11.03
C PRO A 82 -5.52 -4.73 -10.25
N LYS A 83 -4.42 -5.00 -10.95
CA LYS A 83 -3.12 -5.19 -10.29
C LYS A 83 -2.57 -3.80 -9.99
N VAL A 84 -3.20 -3.09 -9.07
CA VAL A 84 -2.69 -1.82 -8.55
C VAL A 84 -2.22 -2.14 -7.15
N GLN A 85 -1.08 -2.81 -7.06
CA GLN A 85 -0.18 -2.51 -5.96
C GLN A 85 0.53 -1.26 -6.48
N GLU A 86 -0.10 -0.09 -6.30
CA GLU A 86 0.63 1.16 -6.43
C GLU A 86 1.88 1.03 -5.57
N ASP A 87 3.04 1.43 -6.10
CA ASP A 87 4.27 1.35 -5.34
C ASP A 87 4.07 2.16 -4.06
N THR A 88 4.16 1.50 -2.92
CA THR A 88 3.98 2.12 -1.61
C THR A 88 4.92 3.32 -1.45
N LEU A 89 6.06 3.32 -2.16
CA LEU A 89 6.96 4.46 -2.24
C LEU A 89 6.35 5.67 -2.96
N GLU A 90 5.67 5.48 -4.09
CA GLU A 90 4.99 6.57 -4.81
C GLU A 90 3.85 7.17 -3.97
N LEU A 91 3.07 6.32 -3.30
CA LEU A 91 2.02 6.75 -2.36
C LEU A 91 2.59 7.52 -1.17
N ALA A 92 3.67 7.04 -0.56
CA ALA A 92 4.33 7.71 0.56
C ALA A 92 4.92 9.07 0.15
N GLN A 93 5.54 9.16 -1.04
CA GLN A 93 6.05 10.41 -1.60
C GLN A 93 4.92 11.42 -1.83
N THR A 94 3.77 10.96 -2.32
CA THR A 94 2.59 11.80 -2.53
C THR A 94 2.02 12.28 -1.18
N ALA A 95 1.92 11.41 -0.19
CA ALA A 95 1.47 11.76 1.16
C ALA A 95 2.42 12.75 1.87
N LEU A 96 3.71 12.70 1.58
CA LEU A 96 4.71 13.68 2.05
C LEU A 96 4.53 15.03 1.37
N ALA A 97 4.35 15.06 0.05
CA ALA A 97 4.10 16.29 -0.69
C ALA A 97 2.83 17.01 -0.20
N LEU A 98 1.75 16.24 0.05
CA LEU A 98 0.51 16.77 0.61
C LEU A 98 0.67 17.27 2.05
N ARG A 99 1.53 16.62 2.86
CA ARG A 99 1.87 17.11 4.20
C ARG A 99 2.55 18.47 4.15
N ASN A 100 3.57 18.59 3.29
CA ASN A 100 4.39 19.79 3.20
C ASN A 100 3.61 20.99 2.63
N ALA A 101 2.68 20.72 1.72
CA ALA A 101 1.77 21.73 1.19
C ALA A 101 0.58 22.04 2.11
N GLU A 102 0.47 21.35 3.26
CA GLU A 102 -0.67 21.43 4.19
C GLU A 102 -2.04 21.23 3.52
N ALA A 103 -2.06 20.51 2.39
CA ALA A 103 -3.21 20.40 1.50
C ALA A 103 -4.16 19.23 1.86
N ALA A 104 -3.76 18.36 2.78
CA ALA A 104 -4.56 17.21 3.22
C ALA A 104 -4.43 16.94 4.72
N SER A 105 -5.52 16.48 5.33
CA SER A 105 -5.54 16.07 6.74
C SER A 105 -4.70 14.81 6.97
N ILE A 106 -4.35 14.56 8.24
CA ILE A 106 -3.65 13.32 8.65
C ILE A 106 -4.46 12.09 8.22
N GLU A 107 -5.78 12.13 8.40
CA GLU A 107 -6.68 11.04 8.01
C GLU A 107 -6.63 10.76 6.50
N GLN A 108 -6.73 11.80 5.66
CA GLN A 108 -6.70 11.60 4.21
C GLN A 108 -5.34 11.09 3.73
N ARG A 109 -4.25 11.48 4.39
CA ARG A 109 -2.92 10.96 4.08
C ARG A 109 -2.78 9.49 4.46
N VAL A 110 -3.33 9.05 5.60
CA VAL A 110 -3.34 7.63 6.00
C VAL A 110 -4.18 6.80 5.02
N ARG A 111 -5.37 7.29 4.65
CA ARG A 111 -6.25 6.63 3.69
C ARG A 111 -5.68 6.54 2.28
N LEU A 112 -4.86 7.54 1.89
CA LEU A 112 -4.16 7.53 0.61
C LEU A 112 -3.08 6.43 0.56
N VAL A 113 -2.34 6.23 1.64
CA VAL A 113 -1.29 5.20 1.73
C VAL A 113 -1.89 3.79 1.90
N HIS A 114 -3.03 3.69 2.58
CA HIS A 114 -3.72 2.44 2.88
C HIS A 114 -5.18 2.47 2.40
N PRO A 115 -5.43 2.35 1.07
CA PRO A 115 -6.78 2.38 0.51
C PRO A 115 -7.64 1.16 0.89
N GLU A 116 -7.02 0.08 1.35
CA GLU A 116 -7.69 -1.15 1.76
C GLU A 116 -8.19 -1.14 3.21
N TRP A 117 -7.79 -0.14 4.01
CA TRP A 117 -8.18 -0.07 5.41
C TRP A 117 -9.60 0.46 5.57
N ASP A 118 -10.30 -0.11 6.55
CA ASP A 118 -11.61 0.37 6.97
C ASP A 118 -11.49 1.67 7.80
N GLY A 119 -12.61 2.40 7.91
CA GLY A 119 -12.64 3.69 8.60
C GLY A 119 -12.19 3.59 10.06
N ASP A 120 -12.51 2.50 10.74
CA ASP A 120 -12.16 2.30 12.16
C ASP A 120 -10.65 2.11 12.35
N THR A 121 -10.00 1.31 11.49
CA THR A 121 -8.54 1.15 11.52
C THR A 121 -7.82 2.45 11.18
N VAL A 122 -8.31 3.22 10.20
CA VAL A 122 -7.75 4.54 9.86
C VAL A 122 -7.85 5.50 11.04
N ASN A 123 -9.00 5.54 11.72
CA ASN A 123 -9.19 6.42 12.88
C ASN A 123 -8.27 6.06 14.04
N ALA A 124 -8.09 4.77 14.32
CA ALA A 124 -7.15 4.29 15.34
C ALA A 124 -5.72 4.74 15.01
N GLU A 125 -5.31 4.63 13.75
CA GLU A 125 -3.99 5.06 13.32
C GLU A 125 -3.79 6.58 13.44
N VAL A 126 -4.77 7.37 13.01
CA VAL A 126 -4.73 8.83 13.18
C VAL A 126 -4.60 9.21 14.65
N GLY A 127 -5.26 8.48 15.56
CA GLY A 127 -5.13 8.66 17.00
C GLY A 127 -3.70 8.42 17.49
N ARG A 128 -3.07 7.33 17.07
CA ARG A 128 -1.65 7.02 17.38
C ARG A 128 -0.72 8.11 16.87
N ILE A 129 -0.86 8.50 15.60
CA ILE A 129 -0.03 9.55 14.99
C ILE A 129 -0.17 10.88 15.74
N LYS A 130 -1.39 11.25 16.15
CA LYS A 130 -1.61 12.48 16.93
C LYS A 130 -0.96 12.41 18.31
N ALA A 131 -1.02 11.26 18.98
CA ALA A 131 -0.36 11.06 20.27
C ALA A 131 1.19 11.08 20.16
N GLU A 132 1.74 10.58 19.07
CA GLU A 132 3.19 10.66 18.79
C GLU A 132 3.62 12.06 18.39
N THR A 133 2.78 12.78 17.64
CA THR A 133 3.06 14.14 17.15
C THR A 133 2.79 15.20 18.20
N SER A 134 2.02 14.90 19.25
CA SER A 134 1.88 15.80 20.39
C SER A 134 3.21 15.90 21.12
N LEU A 135 4.03 16.87 20.73
CA LEU A 135 5.12 17.37 21.55
C LEU A 135 4.56 17.74 22.92
N ALA A 136 5.22 17.28 23.98
CA ALA A 136 4.95 17.74 25.34
C ALA A 136 4.86 19.27 25.32
N ASP A 137 3.79 19.80 25.90
CA ASP A 137 3.52 21.23 25.95
C ASP A 137 4.79 21.95 26.45
N PRO A 138 5.39 22.89 25.69
CA PRO A 138 6.56 23.63 26.13
C PRO A 138 6.33 24.38 27.45
N ALA A 139 5.08 24.61 27.87
CA ALA A 139 4.75 25.15 29.19
C ALA A 139 4.92 24.17 30.35
N THR A 140 4.95 22.86 30.07
CA THR A 140 5.24 21.79 31.07
C THR A 140 6.72 21.39 31.11
N PHE A 141 7.51 21.82 30.12
CA PHE A 141 8.95 21.64 30.12
C PHE A 141 9.60 22.61 31.13
N ARG A 142 9.86 22.14 32.36
CA ARG A 142 10.69 22.83 33.34
C ARG A 142 12.13 22.34 33.25
N PRO A 143 13.05 23.10 32.63
CA PRO A 143 14.46 22.81 32.76
C PRO A 143 14.96 23.21 34.17
N GLY A 144 15.20 22.20 35.03
CA GLY A 144 16.14 22.29 36.15
C GLY A 144 15.68 22.95 37.45
N VAL A 145 14.59 22.48 38.09
CA VAL A 145 14.32 22.78 39.52
C VAL A 145 13.91 21.53 40.26
N ASP A 146 14.80 20.53 40.35
CA ASP A 146 14.68 19.40 41.29
C ASP A 146 16.08 18.83 41.60
N ASP A 147 16.97 19.59 42.26
CA ASP A 147 18.06 18.97 43.06
C ASP A 147 18.76 19.91 44.07
N VAL A 148 18.01 20.68 44.87
CA VAL A 148 18.59 21.33 46.06
C VAL A 148 17.55 21.47 47.16
N GLY A 149 17.53 20.50 48.09
CA GLY A 149 16.71 20.62 49.29
C GLY A 149 16.41 19.35 50.07
N GLY A 150 17.25 18.32 50.00
CA GLY A 150 16.99 17.03 50.66
C GLY A 150 18.21 16.45 51.36
N CYS A 151 18.83 17.15 52.31
CA CYS A 151 19.81 16.51 53.20
C CYS A 151 19.70 17.06 54.64
N LEU A 152 18.61 16.69 55.31
CA LEU A 152 18.48 16.83 56.75
C LEU A 152 19.27 15.69 57.41
N ARG A 153 20.60 15.83 57.53
CA ARG A 153 21.41 14.96 58.41
C ARG A 153 21.37 15.51 59.83
N ALA A 154 20.52 14.92 60.66
CA ALA A 154 20.63 15.03 62.10
C ALA A 154 21.99 14.48 62.56
N ARG A 155 22.78 15.30 63.28
CA ARG A 155 24.00 14.86 63.99
C ARG A 155 23.60 14.13 65.28
N PRO A 156 24.12 12.93 65.60
CA PRO A 156 23.94 12.37 66.93
C PRO A 156 24.87 13.08 67.92
N THR A 157 24.30 13.61 69.01
CA THR A 157 25.05 14.09 70.18
C THR A 157 25.23 12.93 71.17
N THR A 158 26.47 12.50 71.38
CA THR A 158 26.85 11.63 72.51
C THR A 158 27.57 12.48 73.55
N PRO A 159 27.16 12.47 74.83
CA PRO A 159 27.86 13.19 75.89
C PRO A 159 29.11 12.42 76.33
N ALA A 160 30.17 13.16 76.62
CA ALA A 160 31.40 12.66 77.22
C ALA A 160 31.38 12.96 78.74
N SER A 161 31.60 11.90 79.53
CA SER A 161 31.92 11.84 80.98
C SER A 161 30.90 12.38 81.98
#